data_AF-A0A5X9FCU2-F1
#
_entry.id   AF-A0A5X9FCU2-F1
#
_cell.length_a   1.000
_cell.length_b   1.000
_cell.length_c   1.000
_cell.angle_alpha   90.00
_cell.angle_beta   90.00
_cell.angle_gamma   90.00
#
_symmetry.space_group_name_H-M   'P 1'
#
loop_
_entity.id
_entity.type
_entity.pdbx_description
1 polymer ?
#
loop_
_entity_poly.entity_id
_entity_poly.type
_entity_poly.pdbx_seq_one_letter_code
_entity_poly.pdbx_strand_id
1 'polypeptide(L)'
;MSINGLFVKTDPQRRRYGVAALIGFAAGIISAFVKWGAEVPLPPRTFSGGRDEFNPPYIFLRDYLGIDPTQTVYTFSEHVINPVMVTHIIFSLVFAIGYCVVAEIFPKVKLWQGILAGLIVTVVVHGIFCPALNLTPPLTQLPFDEYASEILGHVFWFWVIELMRRDLRNRITHEPDAEVPLTTR
;
A
#
# COMPACT_ATOMS: atom_id res chain seq x y z
N MET A 1 9.70 1.12 24.88
CA MET A 1 9.19 2.45 24.44
C MET A 1 7.85 2.65 25.14
N SER A 2 7.63 3.73 25.90
CA SER A 2 6.31 3.97 26.52
C SER A 2 5.25 4.23 25.44
N ILE A 3 4.05 3.66 25.59
CA ILE A 3 2.92 3.79 24.64
C ILE A 3 2.60 5.27 24.33
N ASN A 4 2.81 6.16 25.31
CA ASN A 4 2.58 7.59 25.17
C ASN A 4 3.46 8.26 24.10
N GLY A 5 4.62 7.67 23.78
CA GLY A 5 5.52 8.16 22.72
C GLY A 5 5.07 7.83 21.30
N LEU A 6 4.05 6.97 21.13
CA LEU A 6 3.54 6.55 19.82
C LEU A 6 2.61 7.60 19.19
N PHE A 7 1.88 8.34 20.03
CA PHE A 7 0.82 9.28 19.62
C PHE A 7 1.23 10.76 19.70
N VAL A 8 2.52 11.04 19.85
CA VAL A 8 3.04 12.41 19.78
C VAL A 8 2.71 12.99 18.41
N LYS A 9 1.99 14.11 18.39
CA LYS A 9 1.57 14.78 17.15
C LYS A 9 2.57 15.86 16.76
N THR A 10 2.72 16.08 15.46
CA THR A 10 3.47 17.21 14.90
C THR A 10 2.76 18.54 15.16
N ASP A 11 3.49 19.66 15.01
CA ASP A 11 2.91 21.00 15.02
C ASP A 11 1.90 21.17 13.86
N PRO A 12 0.61 21.51 14.14
CA PRO A 12 -0.39 21.76 13.11
C PRO A 12 0.03 22.76 12.03
N GLN A 13 0.84 23.78 12.35
CA GLN A 13 1.28 24.80 11.39
C GLN A 13 2.24 24.24 10.33
N ARG A 14 2.90 23.12 10.65
CA ARG A 14 3.86 22.46 9.76
C ARG A 14 3.27 21.35 8.91
N ARG A 15 1.97 21.08 9.06
CA ARG A 15 1.26 20.03 8.32
C ARG A 15 0.85 20.54 6.95
N ARG A 16 1.33 19.87 5.91
CA ARG A 16 1.08 20.27 4.51
C ARG A 16 0.17 19.27 3.82
N TYR A 17 -1.10 19.24 4.21
CA TYR A 17 -2.06 18.23 3.74
C TYR A 17 -2.25 18.20 2.21
N GLY A 18 -2.34 19.36 1.56
CA GLY A 18 -2.45 19.43 0.09
C GLY A 18 -1.23 18.85 -0.61
N VAL A 19 -0.03 19.16 -0.11
CA VAL A 19 1.24 18.60 -0.60
C VAL A 19 1.29 17.09 -0.34
N ALA A 20 0.90 16.65 0.85
CA ALA A 20 0.86 15.23 1.21
C ALA A 20 -0.11 14.43 0.32
N ALA A 21 -1.28 14.97 -0.02
CA ALA A 21 -2.24 14.33 -0.91
C ALA A 21 -1.69 14.22 -2.35
N LEU A 22 -1.09 15.29 -2.88
CA LEU A 22 -0.46 15.30 -4.20
C LEU A 22 0.68 14.28 -4.29
N ILE A 23 1.55 14.27 -3.29
CA ILE A 23 2.65 13.31 -3.18
C ILE A 23 2.11 11.90 -3.07
N GLY A 24 1.10 11.67 -2.24
CA GLY A 24 0.48 10.36 -2.06
C GLY A 24 -0.14 9.83 -3.34
N PHE A 25 -0.71 10.69 -4.17
CA PHE A 25 -1.20 10.32 -5.50
C PHE A 25 -0.07 9.84 -6.40
N ALA A 26 1.02 10.62 -6.53
CA ALA A 26 2.18 10.22 -7.32
C ALA A 26 2.85 8.93 -6.78
N ALA A 27 3.01 8.86 -5.46
CA ALA A 27 3.59 7.71 -4.79
C ALA A 27 2.73 6.46 -4.95
N GLY A 28 1.41 6.56 -4.87
CA GLY A 28 0.49 5.43 -5.03
C GLY A 28 0.55 4.80 -6.42
N ILE A 29 0.70 5.60 -7.47
CA ILE A 29 0.89 5.07 -8.83
C ILE A 29 2.22 4.33 -8.93
N ILE A 30 3.33 4.97 -8.56
CA ILE A 30 4.67 4.38 -8.68
C ILE A 30 4.82 3.13 -7.81
N SER A 31 4.31 3.18 -6.58
CA SER A 31 4.45 2.08 -5.63
C SER A 31 3.61 0.86 -6.03
N ALA A 32 2.50 1.04 -6.76
CA ALA A 32 1.74 -0.07 -7.34
C ALA A 32 2.61 -0.88 -8.32
N PHE A 33 3.38 -0.20 -9.19
CA PHE A 33 4.33 -0.86 -10.09
C PHE A 33 5.46 -1.55 -9.34
N VAL A 34 5.92 -0.98 -8.22
CA VAL A 34 6.94 -1.62 -7.38
C VAL A 34 6.41 -2.90 -6.74
N LYS A 35 5.20 -2.88 -6.18
CA LYS A 35 4.56 -4.08 -5.61
C LYS A 35 4.44 -5.16 -6.68
N TRP A 36 3.94 -4.80 -7.86
CA TRP A 36 3.84 -5.73 -8.97
C TRP A 36 5.21 -6.27 -9.41
N GLY A 37 6.22 -5.41 -9.50
CA GLY A 37 7.59 -5.83 -9.81
C GLY A 37 8.17 -6.81 -8.79
N ALA A 38 7.81 -6.69 -7.51
CA ALA A 38 8.21 -7.64 -6.47
C ALA A 38 7.51 -9.01 -6.60
N GLU A 39 6.34 -9.06 -7.22
CA GLU A 39 5.57 -10.29 -7.43
C GLU A 39 6.09 -11.14 -8.60
N VAL A 40 6.89 -10.55 -9.51
CA VAL A 40 7.53 -11.30 -10.59
C VAL A 40 8.51 -12.37 -10.07
N PRO A 41 9.48 -12.06 -9.20
CA PRO A 41 10.37 -13.07 -8.61
C PRO A 41 9.73 -13.84 -7.45
N LEU A 42 8.68 -13.30 -6.81
CA LEU A 42 8.03 -13.87 -5.64
C LEU A 42 6.51 -13.84 -5.83
N PRO A 43 5.93 -14.73 -6.66
CA PRO A 43 4.49 -14.72 -6.92
C PRO A 43 3.70 -14.90 -5.61
N PRO A 44 2.66 -14.09 -5.35
CA PRO A 44 1.95 -14.07 -4.09
C PRO A 44 0.90 -15.18 -3.97
N ARG A 45 0.71 -15.98 -5.02
CA ARG A 45 -0.31 -17.02 -5.09
C ARG A 45 0.23 -18.25 -5.80
N THR A 46 -0.23 -19.41 -5.34
CA THR A 46 0.03 -20.67 -6.02
C THR A 46 -0.98 -20.90 -7.15
N PHE A 47 -0.56 -21.55 -8.24
CA PHE A 47 -1.47 -22.01 -9.29
C PHE A 47 -2.50 -23.04 -8.80
N SER A 48 -2.17 -23.82 -7.76
CA SER A 48 -3.05 -24.85 -7.23
C SER A 48 -4.36 -24.25 -6.70
N GLY A 49 -5.48 -24.86 -7.10
CA GLY A 49 -6.81 -24.40 -6.70
C GLY A 49 -7.28 -23.09 -7.34
N GLY A 50 -6.60 -22.60 -8.39
CA GLY A 50 -7.00 -21.38 -9.10
C GLY A 50 -6.76 -20.09 -8.31
N ARG A 51 -5.96 -20.13 -7.23
CA ARG A 51 -5.76 -18.96 -6.33
C ARG A 51 -5.03 -17.79 -6.99
N ASP A 52 -4.22 -18.08 -8.01
CA ASP A 52 -3.56 -17.06 -8.82
C ASP A 52 -4.57 -16.26 -9.67
N GLU A 53 -5.55 -16.96 -10.24
CA GLU A 53 -6.62 -16.37 -11.05
C GLU A 53 -7.69 -15.67 -10.19
N PHE A 54 -8.12 -16.32 -9.11
CA PHE A 54 -9.14 -15.82 -8.18
C PHE A 54 -8.50 -15.09 -6.99
N ASN A 55 -7.67 -14.09 -7.28
CA ASN A 55 -7.05 -13.28 -6.25
C ASN A 55 -8.06 -12.34 -5.55
N PRO A 56 -7.72 -11.77 -4.37
CA PRO A 56 -8.69 -11.02 -3.57
C PRO A 56 -9.35 -9.84 -4.31
N PRO A 57 -8.63 -9.05 -5.13
CA PRO A 57 -9.28 -7.96 -5.88
C PRO A 57 -10.19 -8.46 -7.01
N TYR A 58 -9.88 -9.60 -7.64
CA TYR A 58 -10.80 -10.27 -8.56
C TYR A 58 -12.12 -10.60 -7.87
N ILE A 59 -12.05 -11.28 -6.72
CA ILE A 59 -13.23 -11.70 -5.95
C ILE A 59 -14.00 -10.47 -5.46
N PHE A 60 -13.29 -9.43 -5.01
CA PHE A 60 -13.90 -8.18 -4.58
C PHE A 60 -14.70 -7.50 -5.69
N LEU A 61 -14.12 -7.39 -6.90
CA LEU A 61 -14.83 -6.84 -8.06
C LEU A 61 -16.10 -7.64 -8.38
N ARG A 62 -15.98 -8.96 -8.46
CA ARG A 62 -17.09 -9.85 -8.84
C ARG A 62 -18.21 -9.85 -7.80
N ASP A 63 -17.85 -10.08 -6.53
CA ASP A 63 -18.83 -10.40 -5.49
C ASP A 63 -19.36 -9.17 -4.76
N TYR A 64 -18.60 -8.08 -4.69
CA TYR A 64 -19.00 -6.86 -3.97
C TYR A 64 -19.37 -5.71 -4.89
N LEU A 65 -18.74 -5.60 -6.08
CA LEU A 65 -19.02 -4.53 -7.04
C LEU A 65 -19.85 -5.00 -8.24
N GLY A 66 -20.09 -6.31 -8.40
CA GLY A 66 -20.83 -6.87 -9.52
C GLY A 66 -20.13 -6.69 -10.88
N ILE A 67 -18.82 -6.45 -10.87
CA ILE A 67 -18.01 -6.27 -12.07
C ILE A 67 -17.33 -7.61 -12.37
N ASP A 68 -17.68 -8.24 -13.49
CA ASP A 68 -17.02 -9.46 -13.95
C ASP A 68 -15.65 -9.13 -14.57
N PRO A 69 -14.53 -9.53 -13.93
CA PRO A 69 -13.20 -9.22 -14.45
C PRO A 69 -12.84 -10.00 -15.72
N THR A 70 -13.57 -11.08 -16.06
CA THR A 70 -13.34 -11.87 -17.28
C THR A 70 -13.97 -11.24 -18.52
N GLN A 71 -15.02 -10.45 -18.33
CA GLN A 71 -15.73 -9.75 -19.42
C GLN A 71 -15.26 -8.30 -19.57
N THR A 72 -14.77 -7.70 -18.49
CA THR A 72 -14.30 -6.31 -18.47
C THR A 72 -12.82 -6.23 -18.89
N VAL A 73 -12.51 -6.74 -20.09
CA VAL A 73 -11.14 -6.86 -20.58
C VAL A 73 -10.87 -5.96 -21.78
N TYR A 74 -9.61 -5.63 -22.01
CA TYR A 74 -9.14 -5.05 -23.27
C TYR A 74 -7.91 -5.79 -23.78
N THR A 75 -7.68 -5.75 -25.10
CA THR A 75 -6.50 -6.39 -25.70
C THR A 75 -5.43 -5.34 -26.00
N PHE A 76 -4.20 -5.59 -25.56
CA PHE A 76 -3.04 -4.75 -25.90
C PHE A 76 -1.83 -5.63 -26.19
N SER A 77 -1.19 -5.41 -27.34
CA SER A 77 -0.05 -6.23 -27.79
C SER A 77 -0.34 -7.74 -27.71
N GLU A 78 -1.53 -8.17 -28.16
CA GLU A 78 -2.02 -9.56 -28.12
C GLU A 78 -2.32 -10.12 -26.72
N HIS A 79 -2.09 -9.35 -25.65
CA HIS A 79 -2.41 -9.76 -24.29
C HIS A 79 -3.81 -9.31 -23.92
N VAL A 80 -4.58 -10.18 -23.27
CA VAL A 80 -5.86 -9.84 -22.64
C VAL A 80 -5.58 -9.26 -21.27
N ILE A 81 -5.96 -8.01 -21.05
CA ILE A 81 -5.76 -7.29 -19.80
C ILE A 81 -7.09 -7.16 -19.08
N ASN A 82 -7.14 -7.65 -17.85
CA ASN A 82 -8.30 -7.57 -16.97
C ASN A 82 -8.21 -6.36 -16.03
N PRO A 83 -9.31 -5.94 -15.37
CA PRO A 83 -9.34 -4.72 -14.58
C PRO A 83 -8.70 -4.89 -13.20
N VAL A 84 -8.27 -6.11 -12.82
CA VAL A 84 -7.70 -6.41 -11.51
C VAL A 84 -6.47 -5.55 -11.23
N MET A 85 -5.66 -5.27 -12.26
CA MET A 85 -4.47 -4.40 -12.12
C MET A 85 -4.85 -2.95 -11.83
N VAL A 86 -5.91 -2.45 -12.45
CA VAL A 86 -6.44 -1.11 -12.16
C VAL A 86 -6.95 -1.03 -10.73
N THR A 87 -7.62 -2.08 -10.24
CA THR A 87 -8.05 -2.16 -8.84
C THR A 87 -6.88 -2.12 -7.86
N HIS A 88 -5.77 -2.81 -8.15
CA HIS A 88 -4.56 -2.71 -7.33
C HIS A 88 -3.97 -1.30 -7.32
N ILE A 89 -3.97 -0.59 -8.45
CA ILE A 89 -3.53 0.82 -8.50
C ILE A 89 -4.45 1.70 -7.65
N ILE A 90 -5.77 1.50 -7.71
CA ILE A 90 -6.73 2.25 -6.88
C ILE A 90 -6.50 1.99 -5.40
N PHE A 91 -6.32 0.72 -4.99
CA PHE A 91 -5.95 0.40 -3.60
C PHE A 91 -4.64 1.08 -3.21
N SER A 92 -3.64 1.04 -4.09
CA SER A 92 -2.37 1.69 -3.84
C SER A 92 -2.50 3.20 -3.62
N LEU A 93 -3.32 3.87 -4.44
CA LEU A 93 -3.65 5.29 -4.29
C LEU A 93 -4.30 5.60 -2.94
N VAL A 94 -5.33 4.82 -2.55
CA VAL A 94 -6.03 5.02 -1.27
C VAL A 94 -5.06 4.92 -0.09
N PHE A 95 -4.24 3.87 -0.07
CA PHE A 95 -3.27 3.66 1.02
C PHE A 95 -2.14 4.69 0.99
N ALA A 96 -1.58 5.04 -0.17
CA ALA A 96 -0.48 5.99 -0.27
C ALA A 96 -0.92 7.42 0.10
N ILE A 97 -2.09 7.87 -0.38
CA ILE A 97 -2.68 9.17 0.00
C ILE A 97 -2.97 9.19 1.50
N GLY A 98 -3.66 8.15 2.01
CA GLY A 98 -3.96 8.03 3.42
C GLY A 98 -2.69 8.06 4.29
N TYR A 99 -1.69 7.27 3.92
CA TYR A 99 -0.40 7.21 4.59
C TYR A 99 0.29 8.57 4.61
N CYS A 100 0.40 9.27 3.47
CA CYS A 100 1.07 10.56 3.40
C CYS A 100 0.36 11.63 4.26
N VAL A 101 -0.97 11.64 4.27
CA VAL A 101 -1.77 12.56 5.11
C VAL A 101 -1.60 12.24 6.60
N VAL A 102 -1.67 10.97 6.98
CA VAL A 102 -1.49 10.53 8.37
C VAL A 102 -0.06 10.80 8.85
N ALA A 103 0.93 10.65 7.98
CA ALA A 103 2.34 10.92 8.26
C ALA A 103 2.64 12.38 8.58
N GLU A 104 1.81 13.33 8.12
CA GLU A 104 1.89 14.73 8.56
C GLU A 104 1.48 14.89 10.02
N ILE A 105 0.67 13.99 10.58
CA ILE A 105 0.11 14.10 11.94
C ILE A 105 0.92 13.27 12.94
N PHE A 106 1.17 12.02 12.60
CA PHE A 106 1.75 11.01 13.49
C PHE A 106 3.12 10.56 12.95
N PRO A 107 4.23 11.11 13.46
CA PRO A 107 5.56 10.85 12.90
C PRO A 107 5.98 9.38 13.01
N LYS A 108 5.41 8.64 13.97
CA LYS A 108 5.73 7.23 14.19
C LYS A 108 5.19 6.27 13.12
N VAL A 109 4.25 6.70 12.28
CA VAL A 109 3.82 5.86 11.15
C VAL A 109 4.94 5.68 10.11
N LYS A 110 5.93 6.58 10.10
CA LYS A 110 7.09 6.56 9.21
C LYS A 110 8.24 5.68 9.69
N LEU A 111 8.07 4.96 10.80
CA LEU A 111 9.12 4.12 11.38
C LEU A 111 9.68 3.13 10.36
N TRP A 112 11.01 2.97 10.42
CA TRP A 112 11.78 2.14 9.49
C TRP A 112 11.52 2.48 8.03
N GLN A 113 11.38 3.77 7.72
CA GLN A 113 11.09 4.25 6.38
C GLN A 113 9.78 3.65 5.82
N GLY A 114 8.72 3.65 6.63
CA GLY A 114 7.39 3.18 6.22
C GLY A 114 7.20 1.66 6.31
N ILE A 115 8.26 0.88 6.54
CA ILE A 115 8.18 -0.59 6.66
C ILE A 115 7.18 -1.01 7.74
N LEU A 116 7.14 -0.31 8.88
CA LEU A 116 6.17 -0.64 9.94
C LEU A 116 4.72 -0.50 9.43
N ALA A 117 4.42 0.54 8.64
CA ALA A 117 3.09 0.73 8.08
C ALA A 117 2.74 -0.38 7.08
N GLY A 118 3.70 -0.82 6.26
CA GLY A 118 3.54 -1.99 5.39
C GLY A 118 3.15 -3.24 6.16
N LEU A 119 3.88 -3.56 7.23
CA LEU A 119 3.57 -4.73 8.08
C LEU A 119 2.20 -4.64 8.74
N ILE A 120 1.82 -3.46 9.23
CA ILE A 120 0.49 -3.23 9.81
C ILE A 120 -0.59 -3.47 8.75
N VAL A 121 -0.42 -2.93 7.54
CA VAL A 121 -1.37 -3.14 6.44
C VAL A 121 -1.45 -4.61 6.05
N THR A 122 -0.33 -5.35 6.01
CA THR A 122 -0.37 -6.80 5.77
C THR A 122 -1.24 -7.52 6.80
N VAL A 123 -1.06 -7.23 8.09
CA VAL A 123 -1.86 -7.86 9.15
C VAL A 123 -3.33 -7.45 9.07
N VAL A 124 -3.60 -6.16 8.90
CA VAL A 124 -4.98 -5.64 8.91
C VAL A 124 -5.74 -6.07 7.66
N VAL A 125 -5.18 -5.87 6.48
CA VAL A 125 -5.87 -6.15 5.22
C VAL A 125 -5.83 -7.64 4.93
N HIS A 126 -4.64 -8.24 4.83
CA HIS A 126 -4.51 -9.64 4.41
C HIS A 126 -4.71 -10.62 5.57
N GLY A 127 -4.41 -10.24 6.80
CA GLY A 127 -4.63 -11.07 7.98
C GLY A 127 -6.06 -11.05 8.53
N ILE A 128 -6.80 -9.95 8.35
CA ILE A 128 -8.13 -9.77 8.97
C ILE A 128 -9.21 -9.52 7.91
N PHE A 129 -9.12 -8.44 7.13
CA PHE A 129 -10.20 -8.06 6.22
C PHE A 129 -10.43 -9.05 5.09
N CYS A 130 -9.38 -9.49 4.38
CA CYS A 130 -9.53 -10.44 3.28
C CYS A 130 -10.17 -11.76 3.73
N PRO A 131 -9.74 -12.41 4.82
CA PRO A 131 -10.44 -13.57 5.36
C PRO A 131 -11.86 -13.26 5.84
N ALA A 132 -12.08 -12.15 6.56
CA ALA A 132 -13.40 -11.80 7.08
C ALA A 132 -14.44 -11.52 5.98
N LEU A 133 -13.97 -11.06 4.81
CA LEU A 133 -14.79 -10.82 3.63
C LEU A 133 -14.84 -12.02 2.67
N ASN A 134 -14.29 -13.17 3.07
CA ASN A 134 -14.18 -14.38 2.24
C ASN A 134 -13.46 -14.16 0.89
N LEU A 135 -12.54 -13.19 0.83
CA LEU A 135 -11.70 -12.92 -0.33
C LEU A 135 -10.46 -13.84 -0.38
N THR A 136 -10.09 -14.42 0.76
CA THR A 136 -9.04 -15.42 0.90
C THR A 136 -9.50 -16.53 1.83
N PRO A 137 -8.96 -17.76 1.70
CA PRO A 137 -9.11 -18.79 2.72
C PRO A 137 -8.62 -18.33 4.11
N PRO A 138 -8.98 -19.06 5.18
CA PRO A 138 -8.40 -18.86 6.50
C PRO A 138 -6.87 -18.95 6.47
N LEU A 139 -6.21 -18.12 7.27
CA LEU A 139 -4.75 -18.04 7.36
C LEU A 139 -4.08 -19.41 7.58
N THR A 140 -4.69 -20.30 8.37
CA THR A 140 -4.17 -21.65 8.63
C THR A 140 -4.07 -22.55 7.39
N GLN A 141 -4.69 -22.16 6.28
CA GLN A 141 -4.69 -22.90 5.02
C GLN A 141 -3.76 -22.30 3.95
N LEU A 142 -3.16 -21.13 4.22
CA LEU A 142 -2.24 -20.49 3.29
C LEU A 142 -0.83 -21.10 3.42
N PRO A 143 -0.15 -21.35 2.29
CA PRO A 143 1.21 -21.87 2.32
C PRO A 143 2.21 -20.73 2.65
N PHE A 144 3.41 -21.12 3.08
CA PHE A 144 4.42 -20.18 3.60
C PHE A 144 4.90 -19.15 2.56
N ASP A 145 5.02 -19.56 1.31
CA ASP A 145 5.42 -18.72 0.17
C ASP A 145 4.47 -17.54 -0.05
N GLU A 146 3.16 -17.72 0.12
CA GLU A 146 2.19 -16.62 0.03
C GLU A 146 2.40 -15.59 1.15
N TYR A 147 2.70 -16.04 2.37
CA TYR A 147 3.04 -15.11 3.47
C TYR A 147 4.32 -14.33 3.17
N ALA A 148 5.36 -15.03 2.74
CA ALA A 148 6.66 -14.43 2.47
C ALA A 148 6.55 -13.38 1.35
N SER A 149 5.89 -13.73 0.24
CA SER A 149 5.65 -12.80 -0.87
C SER A 149 4.81 -11.60 -0.43
N GLU A 150 3.72 -11.81 0.30
CA GLU A 150 2.88 -10.69 0.73
C GLU A 150 3.60 -9.75 1.67
N ILE A 151 4.30 -10.28 2.68
CA ILE A 151 5.07 -9.46 3.62
C ILE A 151 6.14 -8.66 2.88
N LEU A 152 6.96 -9.31 2.03
CA LEU A 152 8.03 -8.63 1.30
C LEU A 152 7.48 -7.59 0.31
N GLY A 153 6.40 -7.92 -0.39
CA GLY A 153 5.72 -7.00 -1.27
C GLY A 153 5.26 -5.74 -0.54
N HIS A 154 4.61 -5.88 0.61
CA HIS A 154 4.16 -4.74 1.41
C HIS A 154 5.30 -3.93 2.01
N VAL A 155 6.41 -4.58 2.38
CA VAL A 155 7.64 -3.91 2.81
C VAL A 155 8.18 -3.00 1.71
N PHE A 156 8.38 -3.52 0.49
CA PHE A 156 8.88 -2.71 -0.63
C PHE A 156 7.89 -1.62 -1.04
N TRP A 157 6.60 -1.97 -1.05
CA TRP A 157 5.52 -1.06 -1.42
C TRP A 157 5.48 0.18 -0.52
N PHE A 158 5.41 0.00 0.80
CA PHE A 158 5.40 1.13 1.74
C PHE A 158 6.76 1.83 1.85
N TRP A 159 7.86 1.10 1.65
CA TRP A 159 9.18 1.72 1.66
C TRP A 159 9.32 2.74 0.53
N VAL A 160 8.90 2.40 -0.69
CA VAL A 160 8.93 3.35 -1.81
C VAL A 160 7.97 4.51 -1.60
N ILE A 161 6.78 4.29 -1.04
CA ILE A 161 5.87 5.38 -0.67
C ILE A 161 6.57 6.36 0.27
N GLU A 162 7.25 5.88 1.32
CA GLU A 162 7.91 6.75 2.28
C GLU A 162 9.13 7.47 1.71
N LEU A 163 9.92 6.80 0.86
CA LEU A 163 11.05 7.43 0.16
C LEU A 163 10.56 8.60 -0.70
N MET A 164 9.53 8.38 -1.52
CA MET A 164 8.92 9.43 -2.33
C MET A 164 8.29 10.52 -1.47
N ARG A 165 7.58 10.13 -0.40
CA ARG A 165 6.92 11.09 0.49
C ARG A 165 7.92 12.07 1.06
N ARG A 166 9.00 11.54 1.65
CA ARG A 166 10.03 12.36 2.30
C ARG A 166 10.76 13.23 1.29
N ASP A 167 11.21 12.69 0.17
CA ASP A 167 11.97 13.44 -0.83
C ASP A 167 11.13 14.57 -1.45
N LEU A 168 9.94 14.24 -1.97
CA LEU A 168 9.08 15.23 -2.62
C LEU A 168 8.57 16.29 -1.64
N ARG A 169 8.23 15.90 -0.40
CA ARG A 169 7.79 16.87 0.61
C ARG A 169 8.89 17.87 0.90
N ASN A 170 10.12 17.39 1.13
CA ASN A 170 11.25 18.28 1.43
C ASN A 170 11.56 19.22 0.26
N ARG A 171 11.46 18.73 -0.99
CA ARG A 171 11.69 19.55 -2.18
C ARG A 171 10.61 20.60 -2.40
N ILE A 172 9.33 20.24 -2.21
CA ILE A 172 8.20 21.14 -2.45
C ILE A 172 8.07 22.18 -1.34
N THR A 173 8.29 21.78 -0.08
CA THR A 173 8.10 22.66 1.08
C THR A 173 9.35 23.44 1.46
N HIS A 174 10.53 23.01 0.99
CA HIS A 174 11.84 23.49 1.44
C HIS A 174 12.07 23.36 2.96
N GLU A 175 11.29 22.51 3.62
CA GLU A 175 11.39 22.20 5.04
C GLU A 175 11.67 20.70 5.25
N PRO A 176 12.36 20.31 6.33
CA PRO A 176 12.36 18.91 6.74
C PRO A 176 10.96 18.49 7.19
N ASP A 177 10.80 17.19 7.44
CA ASP A 177 9.58 16.61 8.02
C ASP A 177 9.07 17.38 9.26
N ALA A 178 7.75 17.37 9.46
CA ALA A 178 7.06 18.23 10.43
C ALA A 178 7.47 18.01 11.92
N GLU A 179 8.06 16.86 12.25
CA GLU A 179 8.61 16.59 13.58
C GLU A 179 10.06 17.05 13.77
N VAL A 180 10.79 17.37 12.69
CA VAL A 180 12.18 17.81 12.76
C VAL A 180 12.21 19.32 13.03
N PRO A 181 12.84 19.80 14.12
CA PRO A 181 12.89 21.23 14.42
C PRO A 181 13.51 22.04 13.28
N LEU A 182 12.89 23.17 12.94
CA LEU A 182 13.51 24.18 12.09
C LEU A 182 14.53 24.90 12.96
N THR A 183 15.81 24.54 12.89
CA THR A 183 16.84 25.34 13.56
C THR A 183 16.83 26.72 12.93
N THR A 184 16.60 27.77 13.71
CA THR A 184 17.02 29.13 13.36
C THR A 184 18.51 29.07 13.07
N ARG A 185 18.88 29.14 11.79
CA ARG A 185 20.23 29.55 11.40
C ARG A 185 20.41 31.02 11.70
#